data_AF-A0A7C2I2U3-F1
#
_entry.id   AF-A0A7C2I2U3-F1
#
_cell.length_a   1.000
_cell.length_b   1.000
_cell.length_c   1.000
_cell.angle_alpha   90.00
_cell.angle_beta   90.00
_cell.angle_gamma   90.00
#
_symmetry.space_group_name_H-M   'P 1'
#
loop_
_entity.id
_entity.type
_entity.pdbx_description
1 polymer ?
#
loop_
_entity_poly.entity_id
_entity_poly.type
_entity_poly.pdbx_seq_one_letter_code
_entity_poly.pdbx_strand_id
1 'polypeptide(L)' 'ARHRFLAADHSKFGRNALVRMGHISEFNAIYTDAMPPESLKKLLEEHSVRMYLADPV' A
#
# COMPACT_ATOMS: atom_id res chain seq x y z
N ALA A 1 5.22 16.18 -13.24
CA ALA A 1 4.49 15.60 -12.10
C ALA A 1 5.11 14.24 -11.76
N ARG A 2 5.31 13.91 -10.48
CA ARG A 2 5.94 12.65 -10.06
C ARG A 2 4.83 11.71 -9.58
N HIS A 3 4.74 10.51 -10.13
CA HIS A 3 3.79 9.49 -9.67
C HIS A 3 4.56 8.42 -8.90
N ARG A 4 4.16 8.18 -7.66
CA ARG A 4 4.79 7.17 -6.80
C ARG A 4 3.86 5.99 -6.64
N PHE A 5 4.37 4.84 -7.04
CA PHE A 5 3.70 3.55 -6.92
C PHE A 5 4.49 2.71 -5.93
N LEU A 6 3.79 2.06 -5.01
CA LEU A 6 4.41 1.16 -4.04
C LEU A 6 3.96 -0.27 -4.31
N ALA A 7 4.92 -1.14 -4.62
CA ALA A 7 4.69 -2.57 -4.66
C ALA A 7 5.02 -3.16 -3.28
N ALA A 8 3.99 -3.64 -2.59
CA ALA A 8 4.10 -4.32 -1.31
C ALA A 8 3.72 -5.79 -1.50
N ASP A 9 4.52 -6.69 -0.94
CA ASP A 9 4.21 -8.12 -0.94
C ASP A 9 3.60 -8.50 0.43
N HIS A 10 2.77 -9.56 0.53
CA HIS A 10 2.20 -10.12 1.76
C HIS A 10 3.26 -10.24 2.87
N SER A 11 4.46 -10.72 2.52
CA SER A 11 5.60 -10.85 3.42
C SER A 11 6.13 -9.50 3.96
N LYS A 12 5.85 -8.40 3.27
CA LYS A 12 6.23 -7.03 3.63
C LYS A 12 5.12 -6.27 4.37
N PHE A 13 3.93 -6.84 4.54
CA PHE A 13 2.93 -6.30 5.49
C PHE A 13 3.31 -6.60 6.94
N GLY A 14 4.27 -7.50 7.16
CA GLY A 14 4.80 -7.86 8.47
C GLY A 14 5.46 -6.66 9.18
N ARG A 15 4.77 -6.16 10.20
CA ARG A 15 5.29 -5.33 11.31
C ARG A 15 6.09 -4.09 10.86
N ASN A 16 5.37 -3.07 10.37
CA ASN A 16 5.81 -1.68 10.13
C ASN A 16 6.46 -1.31 8.79
N ALA A 17 6.60 -2.20 7.81
CA ALA A 17 7.22 -1.77 6.55
C ALA A 17 6.37 -0.71 5.81
N LEU A 18 5.06 -0.91 5.69
CA LEU A 18 4.17 0.07 5.04
C LEU A 18 4.03 1.40 5.80
N VAL A 19 4.18 1.40 7.12
CA VAL A 19 4.16 2.62 7.94
C VAL A 19 5.50 3.38 7.85
N ARG A 20 6.62 2.67 7.64
CA ARG A 20 7.96 3.27 7.52
C ARG A 20 8.38 3.63 6.09
N MET A 21 7.68 3.14 5.07
CA MET A 21 8.03 3.35 3.64
C MET A 21 7.79 4.77 3.12
N GLY A 22 7.44 5.72 3.99
CA GLY A 22 7.15 7.11 3.64
C GLY A 22 5.68 7.41 3.81
N HIS A 23 5.38 8.66 4.18
CA HIS A 23 4.03 9.17 4.36
C HIS A 23 3.11 8.61 3.26
N ILE A 24 2.13 7.77 3.61
CA ILE A 24 1.32 7.05 2.59
C ILE A 24 0.67 8.06 1.61
N SER A 25 0.46 9.30 2.09
CA SER A 25 0.02 10.47 1.33
C SER A 25 0.89 10.85 0.13
N GLU A 26 2.15 10.39 0.06
CA GLU A 26 3.02 10.62 -1.11
C GLU A 26 2.79 9.61 -2.24
N PHE A 27 2.04 8.54 -1.99
CA PHE A 27 1.77 7.49 -2.98
C PHE A 27 0.43 7.71 -3.66
N ASN A 28 0.39 7.44 -4.97
CA ASN A 28 -0.83 7.50 -5.75
C ASN A 28 -1.56 6.15 -5.76
N ALA A 29 -0.79 5.06 -5.80
CA ALA A 29 -1.33 3.72 -5.71
C ALA A 29 -0.37 2.69 -5.10
N ILE A 30 -0.95 1.68 -4.47
CA ILE A 30 -0.30 0.50 -3.92
C ILE A 30 -0.74 -0.74 -4.68
N TYR A 31 0.22 -1.59 -5.02
CA TYR A 31 0.01 -2.92 -5.57
C TYR A 31 0.39 -3.95 -4.52
N THR A 32 -0.51 -4.88 -4.26
CA THR A 32 -0.34 -5.93 -3.25
C THR A 32 -0.87 -7.25 -3.73
N ASP A 33 -0.15 -8.33 -3.49
CA ASP A 33 -0.53 -9.73 -3.71
C ASP A 33 -1.58 -10.24 -2.70
N ALA A 34 -1.73 -9.57 -1.55
CA ALA A 34 -2.72 -9.94 -0.53
C ALA A 34 -3.53 -8.75 -0.03
N MET A 35 -4.72 -9.03 0.53
CA MET A 35 -5.55 -7.99 1.13
C MET A 35 -4.85 -7.45 2.40
N PRO A 36 -4.61 -6.15 2.50
CA PRO A 36 -3.94 -5.59 3.65
C PRO A 36 -4.84 -5.63 4.90
N PRO A 37 -4.26 -5.56 6.11
CA PRO A 37 -5.03 -5.48 7.34
C PRO A 37 -5.88 -4.20 7.39
N GLU A 38 -7.00 -4.25 8.11
CA GLU A 38 -7.98 -3.14 8.19
C GLU A 38 -7.36 -1.80 8.58
N SER A 39 -6.34 -1.80 9.46
CA SER A 39 -5.61 -0.58 9.86
C SER A 39 -4.95 0.11 8.67
N LEU A 40 -4.40 -0.65 7.72
CA LEU A 40 -3.82 -0.09 6.51
C LEU A 40 -4.90 0.37 5.54
N LYS A 41 -5.98 -0.40 5.41
CA LYS A 41 -7.12 -0.06 4.54
C LYS A 41 -7.71 1.30 4.91
N LYS A 42 -7.87 1.58 6.20
CA LYS A 42 -8.28 2.90 6.71
C LYS A 42 -7.29 4.01 6.34
N LEU A 43 -5.99 3.75 6.47
CA LEU A 43 -4.95 4.71 6.11
C LEU A 43 -4.97 5.03 4.61
N LEU A 44 -5.18 4.03 3.76
CA LEU A 44 -5.28 4.21 2.31
C LEU A 44 -6.50 5.06 1.93
N GLU A 45 -7.65 4.81 2.58
CA GLU A 45 -8.87 5.57 2.39
C GLU A 45 -8.70 7.04 2.85
N GLU A 46 -8.13 7.25 4.03
CA GLU A 46 -7.84 8.58 4.59
C GLU A 46 -6.95 9.42 3.68
N HIS A 47 -5.98 8.78 3.02
CA HIS A 47 -5.03 9.45 2.14
C HIS A 47 -5.38 9.38 0.65
N SER A 48 -6.58 8.88 0.29
CA SER A 48 -7.02 8.72 -1.12
C SER A 48 -6.03 7.93 -2.00
N VAL A 49 -5.37 6.93 -1.42
CA VAL A 49 -4.42 6.06 -2.12
C VAL A 49 -5.17 4.88 -2.72
N ARG A 50 -4.99 4.63 -4.02
CA ARG A 50 -5.64 3.49 -4.68
C ARG A 50 -4.91 2.19 -4.35
N MET A 51 -5.65 1.13 -4.10
CA MET A 51 -5.10 -0.21 -3.87
C MET A 51 -5.45 -1.12 -5.05
N TYR A 52 -4.48 -1.91 -5.50
CA TYR A 52 -4.63 -2.91 -6.54
C TYR A 52 -4.15 -4.25 -6.01
N LEU A 53 -4.99 -5.28 -6.12
CA LEU A 53 -4.58 -6.65 -5.87
C LEU A 53 -3.86 -7.18 -7.12
N ALA A 54 -2.59 -7.56 -6.96
CA ALA A 54 -1.81 -8.23 -7.98
C ALA A 54 -2.07 -9.73 -7.85
N ASP A 55 -2.93 -10.27 -8.72
CA ASP A 55 -3.10 -11.72 -8.83
C ASP A 55 -1.80 -12.33 -9.38
N PRO A 56 -1.18 -13.30 -8.72
CA PRO A 56 -0.04 -14.01 -9.31
C PRO A 56 -0.53 -14.79 -10.54
N VAL A 57 0.03 -14.46 -11.70
CA VAL A 57 -0.16 -15.17 -12.98
C VAL A 57 0.57 -16.50 -13.01
#